data_AF-A0A642VDE3-F1
#
_entry.id   AF-A0A642VDE3-F1
#
_cell.length_a   1.000
_cell.length_b   1.000
_cell.length_c   1.000
_cell.angle_alpha   90.00
_cell.angle_beta   90.00
_cell.angle_gamma   90.00
#
_symmetry.space_group_name_H-M   'P 1'
#
loop_
_entity.id
_entity.type
_entity.pdbx_description
1 polymer ?
#
loop_
_entity_poly.entity_id
_entity_poly.type
_entity_poly.pdbx_seq_one_letter_code
_entity_poly.pdbx_strand_id
1 'polypeptide(L)'
;MRRSENGGQIGVQFFEKRAKKPSWFGKTSEDVCWEQWVIDVTIDDEKDKEKSRLKTEKQLREILFSILSVVNNNKDHIPPITTTDATPFPYQIVVPSDNGEETWGSVIKKMLVEQ
;
A
#
# COMPACT_ATOMS: atom_id res chain seq x y z
N MET A 1 3.23 13.20 15.31
CA MET A 1 2.08 13.11 14.38
C MET A 1 0.88 12.71 15.23
N ARG A 2 -0.13 13.58 15.39
CA ARG A 2 -1.31 13.29 16.24
C ARG A 2 -2.28 12.45 15.41
N ARG A 3 -2.65 11.27 15.92
CA ARG A 3 -3.68 10.41 15.33
C ARG A 3 -5.02 11.14 15.42
N SER A 4 -5.78 11.16 14.34
CA SER A 4 -7.20 11.54 14.37
C SER A 4 -7.93 10.55 15.28
N GLU A 5 -8.63 11.01 16.31
CA GLU A 5 -9.37 10.14 17.24
C GLU A 5 -10.53 9.39 16.56
N ASN A 6 -10.88 9.74 15.31
CA ASN A 6 -12.02 9.19 14.57
C ASN A 6 -11.64 8.73 13.16
N GLY A 7 -10.45 8.14 12.99
CA GLY A 7 -9.92 7.74 11.68
C GLY A 7 -8.83 6.67 11.77
N GLY A 8 -8.39 6.20 10.60
CA GLY A 8 -7.37 5.16 10.46
C GLY A 8 -6.47 5.39 9.24
N GLN A 9 -5.63 4.41 8.92
CA GLN A 9 -4.76 4.45 7.76
C GLN A 9 -4.92 3.17 6.93
N ILE A 10 -4.72 3.28 5.63
CA ILE A 10 -4.64 2.15 4.70
C ILE A 10 -3.33 2.28 3.95
N GLY A 11 -2.52 1.23 3.98
CA GLY A 11 -1.32 1.08 3.15
C GLY A 11 -1.65 0.32 1.87
N VAL A 12 -1.12 0.77 0.74
CA VAL A 12 -1.06 0.01 -0.53
C VAL A 12 0.39 -0.12 -0.91
N GLN A 13 0.88 -1.33 -1.07
CA GLN A 13 2.29 -1.63 -1.38
C GLN A 13 2.38 -2.38 -2.70
N PHE A 14 3.34 -2.00 -3.54
CA PHE A 14 3.65 -2.66 -4.81
C PHE A 14 5.03 -3.32 -4.74
N PHE A 15 5.14 -4.51 -5.32
CA PHE A 15 6.31 -5.36 -5.24
C PHE A 15 6.86 -5.75 -6.61
N GLU A 16 8.13 -6.14 -6.65
CA GLU A 16 8.77 -6.80 -7.78
C GLU A 16 9.38 -8.13 -7.33
N LYS A 17 9.30 -9.15 -8.20
CA LYS A 17 9.94 -10.45 -7.96
C LYS A 17 11.41 -10.37 -8.37
N ARG A 18 12.31 -10.37 -7.40
CA ARG A 18 13.75 -10.36 -7.66
C ARG A 18 14.35 -11.74 -7.42
N ALA A 19 15.01 -12.29 -8.45
CA ALA A 19 15.77 -13.52 -8.30
C ALA A 19 17.06 -13.23 -7.51
N LYS A 20 17.30 -13.97 -6.41
CA LYS A 20 18.60 -13.91 -5.75
C LYS A 20 19.67 -14.61 -6.61
N LYS A 21 20.92 -14.15 -6.48
CA LYS A 21 22.07 -14.89 -7.02
C LYS A 21 22.01 -16.33 -6.48
N PRO A 22 22.30 -17.35 -7.31
CA PRO A 22 22.19 -18.73 -6.88
C PRO A 22 23.13 -18.96 -5.69
N SER A 23 22.54 -19.05 -4.49
CA SER A 23 23.21 -19.65 -3.35
C SER A 23 23.16 -21.16 -3.56
N TRP A 24 24.18 -21.86 -3.09
CA TRP A 24 24.37 -23.31 -3.21
C TRP A 24 23.22 -24.17 -2.64
N PHE A 25 22.15 -23.56 -2.12
CA PHE A 25 20.85 -24.15 -1.83
C PHE A 25 19.72 -23.42 -2.59
N GLY A 26 19.55 -23.74 -3.87
CA GLY A 26 18.34 -23.42 -4.64
C GLY A 26 18.15 -21.95 -5.07
N LYS A 27 17.22 -21.76 -6.03
CA LYS A 27 16.76 -20.44 -6.44
C LYS A 27 15.70 -19.96 -5.44
N THR A 28 16.03 -18.94 -4.66
CA THR A 28 15.05 -18.22 -3.84
C THR A 28 14.69 -16.91 -4.56
N SER A 29 13.40 -16.70 -4.80
CA SER A 29 12.86 -15.40 -5.26
C SER A 29 12.41 -14.61 -4.04
N GLU A 30 12.70 -13.31 -4.01
CA GLU A 30 12.19 -12.39 -3.01
C GLU A 30 11.23 -11.37 -3.64
N ASP A 31 10.21 -10.99 -2.89
CA ASP A 31 9.33 -9.88 -3.23
C ASP A 31 9.91 -8.60 -2.60
N VAL A 32 10.28 -7.63 -3.42
CA VAL A 32 10.85 -6.35 -2.96
C VAL A 32 9.79 -5.26 -3.15
N CYS A 33 9.41 -4.59 -2.06
CA CYS A 33 8.51 -3.43 -2.12
C CYS A 33 9.23 -2.26 -2.79
N TRP A 34 8.72 -1.79 -3.93
CA TRP A 34 9.30 -0.67 -4.67
C TRP A 34 8.46 0.60 -4.59
N GLU A 35 7.19 0.50 -4.17
CA GLU A 35 6.33 1.66 -3.96
C GLU A 35 5.31 1.39 -2.82
N GLN A 36 5.07 2.41 -2.00
CA GLN A 36 4.08 2.35 -0.93
C GLN A 36 3.28 3.65 -0.87
N TRP A 37 1.95 3.52 -0.83
CA TRP A 37 1.01 4.60 -0.60
C TRP A 37 0.37 4.45 0.77
N VAL A 38 0.37 5.52 1.56
CA VAL A 38 -0.35 5.57 2.84
C VAL A 38 -1.51 6.53 2.68
N ILE A 39 -2.71 6.02 2.89
CA ILE A 39 -3.97 6.76 2.73
C ILE A 39 -4.55 6.96 4.13
N ASP A 40 -4.65 8.22 4.54
CA ASP A 40 -5.34 8.59 5.77
C ASP A 40 -6.85 8.56 5.53
N VAL A 41 -7.57 7.82 6.37
CA VAL A 41 -9.03 7.71 6.34
C VAL A 41 -9.58 8.38 7.57
N THR A 42 -10.57 9.27 7.39
CA THR A 42 -11.28 9.91 8.49
C THR A 42 -12.76 9.58 8.39
N ILE A 43 -13.38 9.24 9.51
CA ILE A 43 -14.82 9.01 9.59
C ILE A 43 -15.51 10.38 9.67
N ASP A 44 -16.42 10.65 8.74
CA ASP A 44 -17.25 11.85 8.74
C ASP A 44 -18.46 11.60 9.66
N ASP A 45 -18.59 12.41 10.71
CA ASP A 45 -19.69 12.36 11.69
C ASP A 45 -20.83 13.34 11.36
N GLU A 46 -20.79 13.92 10.16
CA GLU A 46 -21.80 14.85 9.65
C GLU A 46 -23.19 14.18 9.60
N LYS A 47 -24.17 14.80 10.26
CA LYS A 47 -25.53 14.27 10.36
C LYS A 47 -26.32 14.53 9.08
N ASP A 48 -25.97 15.59 8.35
CA ASP A 48 -26.52 15.87 7.03
C ASP A 48 -25.87 14.98 5.97
N LYS A 49 -26.60 13.93 5.57
CA LYS A 49 -26.14 12.96 4.58
C LYS A 49 -25.81 13.59 3.23
N GLU A 50 -26.54 14.61 2.79
CA GLU A 50 -26.30 15.22 1.48
C GLU A 50 -25.04 16.08 1.51
N LYS A 51 -24.86 16.86 2.58
CA LYS A 51 -23.63 17.63 2.79
C LYS A 51 -22.40 16.72 2.91
N SER A 52 -22.52 15.61 3.66
CA SER A 52 -21.48 14.59 3.79
C SER A 52 -21.11 13.97 2.43
N ARG A 53 -22.13 13.63 1.62
CA ARG A 53 -21.95 13.06 0.28
C ARG A 53 -21.20 14.02 -0.64
N LEU A 54 -21.62 15.28 -0.72
CA LEU A 54 -20.98 16.30 -1.57
C LEU A 54 -19.53 16.58 -1.15
N LYS A 55 -19.27 16.64 0.16
CA LYS A 55 -17.92 16.79 0.72
C LYS A 55 -17.04 15.61 0.33
N THR A 56 -17.51 14.39 0.54
CA THR A 56 -16.79 13.15 0.24
C THR A 56 -16.50 13.04 -1.25
N GLU A 57 -17.47 13.34 -2.11
CA GLU A 57 -17.30 13.33 -3.57
C GLU A 57 -16.22 14.31 -4.02
N LYS A 58 -16.26 15.55 -3.50
CA LYS A 58 -15.24 16.56 -3.79
C LYS A 58 -13.84 16.10 -3.36
N GLN A 59 -13.71 15.57 -2.14
CA GLN A 59 -12.43 15.09 -1.60
C GLN A 59 -11.89 13.90 -2.41
N LEU A 60 -12.75 12.93 -2.75
CA LEU A 60 -12.35 11.78 -3.55
C LEU A 60 -11.81 12.23 -4.92
N ARG A 61 -12.50 13.18 -5.57
CA ARG A 61 -12.05 13.73 -6.85
C ARG A 61 -10.67 14.40 -6.73
N GLU A 62 -10.46 15.22 -5.70
CA GLU A 62 -9.16 15.87 -5.46
C GLU A 62 -8.05 14.85 -5.19
N ILE A 63 -8.33 13.79 -4.43
CA ILE A 63 -7.39 12.70 -4.16
C ILE A 63 -7.04 11.95 -5.46
N LEU A 64 -8.02 11.62 -6.31
CA LEU A 64 -7.76 10.95 -7.58
C LEU A 64 -6.87 11.79 -8.50
N PHE A 65 -7.10 13.10 -8.58
CA PHE A 65 -6.21 14.00 -9.33
C PHE A 65 -4.81 14.07 -8.72
N SER A 66 -4.70 14.06 -7.39
CA SER A 66 -3.41 14.00 -6.71
C SER A 66 -2.65 12.72 -7.05
N ILE A 67 -3.31 11.56 -6.99
CA ILE A 67 -2.72 10.26 -7.39
C ILE A 67 -2.22 10.33 -8.84
N LEU A 68 -3.06 10.80 -9.77
CA LEU A 68 -2.67 10.95 -11.17
C LEU A 68 -1.46 11.88 -11.35
N SER A 69 -1.41 12.99 -10.60
CA SER A 69 -0.28 13.91 -10.64
C SER A 69 1.00 13.26 -10.13
N VAL A 70 0.94 12.59 -8.97
CA VAL A 70 2.10 11.93 -8.36
C VAL A 70 2.62 10.82 -9.27
N VAL A 71 1.74 9.94 -9.79
CA VAL A 71 2.13 8.88 -10.73
C VAL A 71 2.75 9.47 -12.01
N ASN A 72 2.21 10.58 -12.52
CA ASN A 72 2.76 11.19 -13.72
C ASN A 72 4.13 11.86 -13.51
N ASN A 73 4.37 12.39 -12.31
CA ASN A 73 5.62 13.08 -11.97
C ASN A 73 6.73 12.12 -11.54
N ASN A 74 6.39 10.91 -11.10
CA ASN A 74 7.35 9.96 -10.55
C ASN A 74 7.37 8.66 -11.37
N LYS A 75 7.76 8.70 -12.65
CA LYS A 75 7.78 7.50 -13.50
C LYS A 75 9.10 6.73 -13.45
N ASP A 76 10.18 7.39 -13.08
CA ASP A 76 11.55 6.86 -13.23
C ASP A 76 11.86 5.68 -12.31
N HIS A 77 11.06 5.46 -11.27
CA HIS A 77 11.26 4.40 -10.29
C HIS A 77 10.41 3.14 -10.56
N ILE A 78 9.57 3.15 -11.61
CA ILE A 78 8.69 2.02 -11.95
C ILE A 78 9.57 0.88 -12.53
N PRO A 79 9.54 -0.33 -11.96
CA PRO A 79 10.33 -1.44 -12.47
C PRO A 79 9.95 -1.85 -13.90
N PRO A 80 10.87 -2.45 -14.67
CA PRO A 80 10.55 -3.00 -15.98
C PRO A 80 9.47 -4.09 -15.90
N ILE A 81 8.54 -4.11 -16.84
CA ILE A 81 7.55 -5.19 -16.94
C ILE A 81 8.26 -6.44 -17.47
N THR A 82 8.40 -7.46 -16.61
CA THR A 82 9.08 -8.72 -16.95
C THR A 82 8.13 -9.90 -17.13
N THR A 83 6.81 -9.69 -17.02
CA THR A 83 5.79 -10.73 -17.15
C THR A 83 4.74 -10.37 -18.20
N THR A 84 4.10 -11.39 -18.76
CA THR A 84 2.91 -11.26 -19.63
C THR A 84 1.60 -11.30 -18.85
N ASP A 85 1.66 -11.43 -17.52
CA ASP A 85 0.48 -11.43 -16.66
C ASP A 85 -0.27 -10.10 -16.74
N ALA A 86 -1.59 -10.15 -16.58
CA ALA A 86 -2.44 -8.95 -16.63
C ALA A 86 -2.12 -7.94 -15.51
N THR A 87 -1.51 -8.39 -14.40
CA THR A 87 -1.08 -7.56 -13.27
C THR A 87 0.43 -7.65 -13.11
N PRO A 88 1.21 -6.77 -13.77
CA PRO A 88 2.66 -6.90 -13.85
C PRO A 88 3.39 -6.71 -12.52
N PHE A 89 2.78 -5.97 -11.57
CA PHE A 89 3.32 -5.72 -10.24
C PHE A 89 2.39 -6.30 -9.17
N PRO A 90 2.83 -7.30 -8.39
CA PRO A 90 2.10 -7.76 -7.22
C PRO A 90 1.87 -6.61 -6.24
N TYR A 91 0.73 -6.61 -5.54
CA TYR A 91 0.41 -5.60 -4.54
C TYR A 91 -0.24 -6.19 -3.28
N GLN A 92 -0.18 -5.45 -2.18
CA GLN A 92 -0.85 -5.77 -0.92
C GLN A 92 -1.55 -4.54 -0.36
N ILE A 93 -2.71 -4.76 0.28
CA ILE A 93 -3.42 -3.74 1.05
C ILE A 93 -3.25 -4.06 2.54
N VAL A 94 -2.74 -3.09 3.29
CA VAL A 94 -2.43 -3.22 4.71
C VAL A 94 -3.32 -2.27 5.51
N VAL A 95 -4.08 -2.80 6.46
CA VAL A 95 -4.82 -1.99 7.43
C VAL A 95 -4.14 -2.17 8.79
N PRO A 96 -3.47 -1.14 9.35
CA PRO A 96 -2.85 -1.23 10.65
C PRO A 96 -3.94 -1.47 11.72
N SER A 97 -3.82 -2.56 12.47
CA SER A 97 -4.67 -2.84 13.64
C SER A 97 -4.02 -2.29 14.91
N ASP A 98 -4.82 -1.67 15.78
CA ASP A 98 -4.37 -1.14 17.07
C ASP A 98 -4.26 -2.19 18.18
N ASN A 99 -4.71 -3.42 17.92
CA ASN A 99 -4.89 -4.42 18.97
C ASN A 99 -3.68 -5.33 19.21
N GLY A 100 -2.49 -4.99 18.72
CA GLY A 100 -1.30 -5.85 18.90
C GLY A 100 -1.42 -7.25 18.29
N GLU A 101 -2.54 -7.57 17.61
CA GLU A 101 -2.70 -8.78 16.83
C GLU A 101 -1.82 -8.66 15.60
N GLU A 102 -0.84 -9.57 15.55
CA GLU A 102 0.23 -9.61 14.58
C GLU A 102 -0.34 -9.47 13.16
N THR A 103 -0.14 -8.28 12.58
CA THR A 103 -0.46 -8.05 11.17
C THR A 103 0.36 -9.05 10.36
N TRP A 104 -0.20 -9.65 9.31
CA TRP A 104 0.48 -10.66 8.48
C TRP A 104 1.91 -10.26 8.08
N GLY A 105 2.18 -8.96 7.89
CA GLY A 105 3.54 -8.42 7.66
C GLY A 105 4.51 -8.60 8.84
N SER A 106 4.04 -8.46 10.09
CA SER A 106 4.83 -8.72 11.30
C SER A 106 5.15 -10.21 11.45
N VAL A 107 4.21 -11.10 11.10
CA VAL A 107 4.40 -12.55 11.11
C VAL A 107 5.47 -12.97 10.09
N ILE A 108 5.39 -12.46 8.85
CA ILE A 108 6.39 -12.75 7.79
C ILE A 108 7.78 -12.26 8.21
N LYS A 109 7.87 -11.07 8.81
CA LYS A 109 9.14 -10.52 9.27
C LYS A 109 9.75 -11.36 10.39
N LYS A 110 8.94 -11.90 11.30
CA LYS A 110 9.38 -12.78 12.38
C LYS A 110 9.91 -14.12 11.85
N MET A 111 9.21 -14.72 10.88
CA MET A 111 9.66 -15.97 10.22
C MET A 111 10.96 -15.83 9.41
N LEU A 112 11.29 -14.63 8.93
CA LEU A 112 12.53 -14.35 8.22
C LEU A 112 13.73 -14.10 9.14
N VAL A 113 13.49 -13.71 10.40
CA VAL A 113 14.54 -13.41 11.38
C VAL A 113 14.87 -14.64 12.26
N GLU A 114 13.98 -15.62 12.34
CA GLU A 114 14.17 -16.88 13.10
C GLU A 114 14.80 -18.03 12.28
N GLN A 115 15.66 -17.76 11.29
CA GLN A 115 16.49 -18.76 10.59
C GLN A 115 17.99 -18.48 10.74
#